data_AF-A0A0D6ZFZ3-F1
#
_entry.id   AF-A0A0D6ZFZ3-F1
#
_cell.length_a   1.000
_cell.length_b   1.000
_cell.length_c   1.000
_cell.angle_alpha   90.00
_cell.angle_beta   90.00
_cell.angle_gamma   90.00
#
_symmetry.space_group_name_H-M   'P 1'
#
loop_
_entity.id
_entity.type
_entity.pdbx_description
1 polymer ?
#
loop_
_entity_poly.entity_id
_entity_poly.type
_entity_poly.pdbx_seq_one_letter_code
_entity_poly.pdbx_strand_id
1 'polypeptide(L)' 'MDKKRIAFLSIFLFLAVNVVALSNAIEGYYGQEDERVYGAVIVALISTGLATTAFFIWKGTTK' A
#
# COMPACT_ATOMS: atom_id res chain seq x y z
N MET A 1 -19.54 9.66 6.94
CA MET A 1 -19.07 8.59 6.02
C MET A 1 -19.11 7.27 6.77
N ASP A 2 -19.75 6.24 6.23
CA ASP A 2 -19.78 4.94 6.88
C ASP A 2 -18.38 4.32 6.97
N LYS A 3 -18.08 3.66 8.09
CA LYS A 3 -16.82 2.94 8.32
C LYS A 3 -16.46 2.01 7.14
N LYS A 4 -17.48 1.42 6.51
CA LYS A 4 -17.35 0.57 5.32
C LYS A 4 -16.85 1.34 4.09
N ARG A 5 -17.39 2.53 3.81
CA ARG A 5 -16.92 3.38 2.70
C ARG A 5 -15.49 3.86 2.92
N ILE A 6 -15.15 4.23 4.15
CA ILE A 6 -13.79 4.64 4.51
C ILE A 6 -12.82 3.47 4.30
N ALA A 7 -13.11 2.29 4.84
CA ALA A 7 -12.27 1.12 4.68
C ALA A 7 -12.08 0.73 3.20
N PHE A 8 -13.14 0.79 2.39
CA PHE A 8 -13.05 0.55 0.95
C PHE A 8 -12.12 1.55 0.26
N LEU A 9 -12.31 2.85 0.50
CA LEU A 9 -11.46 3.91 -0.09
C LEU A 9 -10.01 3.79 0.37
N SER A 10 -9.76 3.42 1.63
CA SER A 10 -8.42 3.19 2.17
C SER A 10 -7.69 2.06 1.44
N ILE A 11 -8.38 0.98 1.03
CA ILE A 11 -7.77 -0.10 0.23
C ILE A 11 -7.22 0.47 -1.08
N PHE A 12 -8.00 1.26 -1.82
CA PHE A 12 -7.55 1.88 -3.06
C PHE A 12 -6.37 2.83 -2.83
N LEU A 13 -6.41 3.62 -1.76
CA LEU A 13 -5.32 4.53 -1.41
C LEU A 13 -4.03 3.77 -1.15
N PHE A 14 -4.08 2.71 -0.33
CA PHE A 14 -2.89 1.92 -0.02
C PHE A 14 -2.38 1.17 -1.25
N LEU A 15 -3.27 0.70 -2.13
CA LEU A 15 -2.87 0.09 -3.39
C LEU A 15 -2.14 1.09 -4.29
N ALA A 16 -2.63 2.33 -4.40
CA ALA A 16 -1.98 3.37 -5.18
C ALA A 16 -0.58 3.71 -4.63
N VAL A 17 -0.45 3.85 -3.31
CA VAL A 17 0.86 4.02 -2.65
C VAL A 17 1.79 2.85 -2.96
N ASN A 18 1.26 1.62 -2.96
CA ASN A 18 2.03 0.41 -3.26
C ASN A 18 2.58 0.42 -4.69
N VAL A 19 1.77 0.81 -5.67
CA VAL A 19 2.19 0.92 -7.09
C VAL A 19 3.31 1.95 -7.26
N VAL A 20 3.18 3.12 -6.62
CA VAL A 20 4.21 4.17 -6.66
C VAL A 20 5.49 3.73 -5.97
N ALA A 21 5.39 3.03 -4.83
CA ALA A 21 6.53 2.45 -4.15
C ALA A 21 7.24 1.43 -5.05
N LEU A 22 6.51 0.54 -5.71
CA LEU A 22 7.09 -0.43 -6.63
C LEU A 22 7.82 0.24 -7.81
N SER A 23 7.26 1.31 -8.39
CA SER A 23 7.95 2.08 -9.44
C SER A 23 9.29 2.64 -8.94
N ASN A 24 9.30 3.22 -7.75
CA ASN A 24 10.54 3.74 -7.14
C ASN A 24 11.56 2.65 -6.83
N ALA A 25 11.11 1.45 -6.43
CA ALA A 25 12.00 0.33 -6.22
C ALA A 25 12.63 -0.14 -7.54
N ILE A 26 11.86 -0.20 -8.63
CA ILE A 26 12.36 -0.55 -9.96
C ILE A 26 13.36 0.50 -10.46
N GLU A 27 13.00 1.78 -10.37
CA GLU A 27 13.89 2.88 -10.76
C GLU A 27 15.18 2.90 -9.94
N GLY A 28 15.08 2.73 -8.62
CA GLY A 28 16.26 2.64 -7.75
C GLY A 28 17.14 1.44 -8.09
N TYR A 29 16.54 0.29 -8.44
CA TYR A 29 17.30 -0.90 -8.82
C TYR A 29 18.10 -0.68 -10.10
N TYR A 30 17.48 -0.10 -11.14
CA TYR A 30 18.18 0.23 -12.39
C TYR A 30 19.17 1.39 -12.22
N GLY A 31 18.90 2.33 -11.32
CA GLY A 31 19.79 3.42 -10.95
C GLY A 31 20.95 3.03 -10.04
N GLN A 32 20.99 1.77 -9.55
CA GLN A 32 21.93 1.30 -8.52
C GLN A 32 21.85 2.12 -7.21
N GLU A 33 20.67 2.64 -6.89
CA GLU A 33 20.36 3.43 -5.69
C GLU A 33 19.78 2.52 -4.60
N ASP A 34 20.63 1.71 -3.96
CA ASP A 34 20.19 0.71 -2.97
C ASP A 34 19.30 1.30 -1.86
N GLU A 35 19.66 2.47 -1.33
CA GLU A 35 18.86 3.16 -0.31
C GLU A 35 17.43 3.45 -0.78
N ARG A 36 17.27 3.87 -2.03
CA ARG A 36 15.96 4.14 -2.64
C ARG A 36 15.15 2.86 -2.80
N VAL A 37 15.80 1.75 -3.18
CA VAL A 37 15.16 0.43 -3.28
C VAL A 37 14.66 -0.02 -1.92
N TYR A 38 15.51 -0.02 -0.89
CA TYR A 38 15.11 -0.44 0.45
C TYR A 38 14.01 0.44 1.02
N GLY A 39 14.11 1.77 0.87
CA GLY A 39 13.07 2.70 1.29
C GLY A 39 11.73 2.42 0.61
N ALA A 40 11.74 2.25 -0.71
CA ALA A 40 10.55 1.94 -1.50
C ALA A 40 9.93 0.58 -1.12
N VAL A 41 10.75 -0.45 -0.90
CA VAL A 41 10.29 -1.78 -0.48
C VAL A 41 9.64 -1.72 0.91
N ILE A 42 10.20 -0.97 1.87
CA ILE A 42 9.60 -0.80 3.20
C ILE A 42 8.22 -0.15 3.08
N VAL A 43 8.07 0.91 2.27
CA VAL A 43 6.77 1.57 2.03
C VAL A 43 5.78 0.60 1.36
N ALA A 44 6.23 -0.24 0.44
CA ALA A 44 5.40 -1.27 -0.19
C ALA A 44 4.91 -2.30 0.86
N LEU A 45 5.78 -2.79 1.74
CA LEU A 45 5.38 -3.74 2.79
C LEU A 45 4.37 -3.15 3.77
N ILE A 46 4.59 -1.91 4.22
CA ILE A 46 3.67 -1.22 5.14
C ILE A 46 2.31 -1.00 4.48
N SER A 47 2.28 -0.48 3.25
CA SER A 47 1.03 -0.23 2.52
C SER A 47 0.25 -1.53 2.25
N THR A 48 0.92 -2.64 1.95
CA THR A 48 0.28 -3.96 1.84
C THR A 48 -0.37 -4.39 3.16
N GLY A 49 0.31 -4.22 4.29
CA GLY A 49 -0.24 -4.53 5.62
C GLY A 49 -1.47 -3.69 5.97
N LEU A 50 -1.43 -2.40 5.65
CA LEU A 50 -2.55 -1.48 5.84
C LEU A 50 -3.73 -1.80 4.91
N ALA A 51 -3.48 -2.08 3.63
CA ALA A 51 -4.50 -2.52 2.68
C ALA A 51 -5.19 -3.81 3.15
N THR A 52 -4.42 -4.77 3.62
CA THR A 52 -4.92 -6.04 4.16
C THR A 52 -5.79 -5.81 5.40
N THR A 53 -5.36 -4.95 6.32
CA THR A 53 -6.14 -4.58 7.50
C THR A 53 -7.45 -3.89 7.12
N ALA A 54 -7.40 -2.93 6.19
CA ALA A 54 -8.57 -2.24 5.68
C ALA A 54 -9.56 -3.20 4.99
N PHE A 55 -9.04 -4.20 4.26
CA PHE A 55 -9.86 -5.27 3.67
C PHE A 55 -10.61 -6.08 4.73
N PHE A 56 -9.95 -6.49 5.81
CA PHE A 56 -10.62 -7.22 6.89
C PHE A 56 -11.67 -6.37 7.60
N ILE A 57 -11.43 -5.08 7.82
CA ILE A 57 -12.41 -4.15 8.40
C ILE A 57 -13.62 -4.01 7.45
N TRP A 58 -13.38 -3.80 6.16
CA TRP A 58 -14.43 -3.70 5.16
C TRP A 58 -15.29 -4.97 5.12
N LYS A 59 -14.64 -6.14 5.03
CA LYS A 59 -15.30 -7.46 5.04
C LYS A 59 -16.10 -7.69 6.33
N GLY A 60 -15.53 -7.39 7.49
CA GLY A 60 -16.20 -7.54 8.80
C GLY A 60 -17.43 -6.64 8.98
N THR A 61 -17.47 -5.50 8.29
CA THR A 61 -18.63 -4.58 8.27
C THR A 61 -19.72 -5.03 7.28
N THR A 62 -19.59 -6.22 6.66
CA THR A 62 -20.53 -6.74 5.66
C THR A 62 -21.46 -7.83 6.21
N LYS A 63 -21.53 -7.97 7.54
CA LYS A 63 -22.54 -8.79 8.23
C LYS A 63 -23.76 -7.96 8.58
#